data_AF-A0AAD8ARB6-F1
#
_entry.id   AF-A0AAD8ARB6-F1
#
_cell.length_a   1.000
_cell.length_b   1.000
_cell.length_c   1.000
_cell.angle_alpha   90.00
_cell.angle_beta   90.00
_cell.angle_gamma   90.00
#
_symmetry.space_group_name_H-M   'P 1'
#
loop_
_entity.id
_entity.type
_entity.pdbx_description
1 polymer ?
#
loop_
_entity_poly.entity_id
_entity_poly.type
_entity_poly.pdbx_seq_one_letter_code
_entity_poly.pdbx_strand_id
1 'polypeptide(L)' 'MESEPLNRQQSLSSRSHGEWLQIQKTTFTNWVNEGLRPRGITVDDVRTDFADGVKLVALVESLTRHR' A
#
# COMPACT_ATOMS: atom_id res chain seq x y z
N MET A 1 31.10 -13.40 -2.53
CA MET A 1 30.27 -12.98 -3.68
C MET A 1 28.96 -12.49 -3.11
N GLU A 2 28.97 -11.28 -2.57
CA GLU A 2 27.78 -10.63 -2.03
C GLU A 2 27.16 -9.84 -3.18
N SER A 3 26.06 -10.34 -3.71
CA SER A 3 25.29 -9.66 -4.74
C SER A 3 24.67 -8.40 -4.12
N GLU A 4 25.15 -7.24 -4.55
CA GLU A 4 24.59 -5.91 -4.27
C GLU A 4 23.06 -5.90 -4.40
N PRO A 5 22.33 -5.20 -3.51
CA PRO A 5 20.89 -5.10 -3.63
C PRO A 5 20.54 -4.27 -4.85
N LEU A 6 20.12 -4.94 -5.92
CA LEU A 6 19.55 -4.34 -7.12
C LEU A 6 18.51 -3.30 -6.71
N ASN A 7 18.83 -2.03 -7.00
CA ASN A 7 17.97 -0.89 -6.76
C ASN A 7 16.59 -1.16 -7.39
N ARG A 8 15.59 -1.48 -6.56
CA ARG A 8 14.24 -1.95 -6.96
C ARG A 8 13.58 -1.04 -8.01
N GLN A 9 13.97 0.23 -8.04
CA GLN A 9 13.46 1.22 -8.97
C GLN A 9 13.94 1.03 -10.43
N GLN A 10 15.12 0.44 -10.67
CA GLN A 10 15.65 0.27 -12.04
C GLN A 10 14.99 -0.87 -12.83
N SER A 11 14.41 -1.87 -12.17
CA SER A 11 13.67 -2.99 -12.80
C SER A 11 12.24 -2.63 -13.24
N LEU A 12 11.75 -1.43 -12.91
CA LEU A 12 10.36 -1.01 -13.18
C LEU A 12 10.17 -0.41 -14.58
N SER A 13 11.26 -0.09 -15.30
CA SER A 13 11.23 0.67 -16.56
C SER A 13 10.71 -0.11 -17.78
N SER A 14 10.62 -1.44 -17.71
CA SER A 14 10.15 -2.30 -18.80
C SER A 14 8.86 -3.08 -18.47
N ARG A 15 8.13 -2.70 -17.42
CA ARG A 15 6.90 -3.40 -17.02
C ARG A 15 5.69 -2.95 -17.83
N SER A 16 4.79 -3.90 -18.11
CA SER A 16 3.49 -3.59 -18.70
C SER A 16 2.64 -2.73 -17.75
N HIS A 17 1.68 -1.99 -18.30
CA HIS A 17 0.76 -1.19 -17.49
C HIS A 17 0.01 -2.03 -16.43
N GLY A 18 -0.35 -3.27 -16.78
CA GLY A 18 -1.01 -4.20 -15.85
C GLY A 18 -0.14 -4.61 -14.66
N GLU A 19 1.15 -4.88 -14.90
CA GLU A 19 2.10 -5.14 -13.81
C GLU A 19 2.31 -3.92 -12.93
N TRP A 20 2.41 -2.73 -13.53
CA TRP A 20 2.53 -1.50 -12.75
C TRP A 20 1.29 -1.23 -11.89
N LEU A 21 0.10 -1.51 -12.42
CA LEU A 21 -1.16 -1.42 -11.67
C LEU A 21 -1.19 -2.41 -10.50
N GLN A 22 -0.73 -3.65 -10.70
CA GLN A 22 -0.65 -4.65 -9.64
C GLN A 22 0.35 -4.23 -8.54
N ILE A 23 1.50 -3.66 -8.91
CA ILE A 23 2.49 -3.16 -7.95
C ILE A 23 1.89 -2.04 -7.10
N GLN A 24 1.20 -1.08 -7.73
CA GLN A 24 0.53 -0.01 -6.99
C GLN A 24 -0.50 -0.57 -6.03
N LYS A 25 -1.35 -1.50 -6.49
CA LYS A 25 -2.37 -2.13 -5.65
C LYS A 25 -1.72 -2.76 -4.42
N THR A 26 -0.72 -3.60 -4.60
CA THR A 26 -0.01 -4.26 -3.49
C THR A 26 0.66 -3.24 -2.57
N THR A 27 1.35 -2.24 -3.14
CA THR A 27 2.04 -1.21 -2.35
C THR A 27 1.07 -0.42 -1.49
N PHE A 28 -0.03 0.06 -2.07
CA PHE A 28 -1.02 0.83 -1.34
C PHE A 28 -1.76 -0.02 -0.31
N THR A 29 -2.15 -1.26 -0.65
CA THR A 29 -2.78 -2.17 0.32
C THR A 29 -1.86 -2.42 1.53
N ASN A 30 -0.58 -2.68 1.30
CA ASN A 30 0.38 -2.90 2.39
C ASN A 30 0.57 -1.64 3.26
N TRP A 31 0.74 -0.48 2.63
CA TRP A 31 0.89 0.79 3.36
C TRP A 31 -0.33 1.12 4.22
N VAL A 32 -1.55 0.90 3.69
CA VAL A 32 -2.80 1.05 4.45
C VAL A 32 -2.83 0.10 5.64
N ASN A 33 -2.52 -1.18 5.43
CA ASN A 33 -2.53 -2.19 6.49
C ASN A 33 -1.48 -1.90 7.57
N GLU A 34 -0.32 -1.34 7.22
CA GLU A 34 0.66 -0.87 8.21
C GLU A 34 0.10 0.26 9.06
N GLY A 35 -0.57 1.25 8.45
CA GLY A 35 -1.19 2.38 9.15
C GLY A 35 -2.40 1.99 10.01
N LEU A 36 -3.11 0.92 9.64
CA LEU A 36 -4.28 0.42 10.35
C LEU A 36 -3.97 -0.69 11.36
N ARG A 37 -2.74 -1.23 11.35
CA ARG A 37 -2.28 -2.27 12.28
C ARG A 37 -2.57 -1.97 13.76
N PRO A 38 -2.38 -0.74 14.29
CA PRO A 38 -2.70 -0.43 15.69
C PRO A 38 -4.19 -0.56 16.04
N ARG A 39 -5.07 -0.52 15.05
CA ARG A 39 -6.53 -0.62 15.20
C ARG A 39 -7.06 -2.03 14.93
N GLY A 40 -6.21 -2.96 14.49
CA GLY A 40 -6.63 -4.31 14.10
C GLY A 40 -7.54 -4.34 12.86
N ILE A 41 -7.51 -3.30 12.03
CA ILE A 41 -8.30 -3.22 10.79
C ILE A 41 -7.43 -3.67 9.62
N THR A 42 -7.99 -4.50 8.74
CA THR A 42 -7.36 -4.93 7.49
C THR A 42 -8.15 -4.48 6.26
N VAL A 43 -7.41 -4.20 5.20
CA VAL A 43 -7.89 -3.89 3.85
C VAL A 43 -7.32 -4.95 2.90
N ASP A 44 -8.21 -5.60 2.15
CA ASP A 44 -7.83 -6.62 1.16
C ASP A 44 -7.66 -5.98 -0.22
N ASP A 45 -8.59 -5.10 -0.60
CA ASP A 45 -8.52 -4.33 -1.84
C ASP A 45 -8.89 -2.85 -1.61
N VAL A 46 -7.89 -1.98 -1.71
CA VAL A 46 -8.04 -0.53 -1.59
C VAL A 46 -9.04 0.07 -2.58
N ARG A 47 -9.41 -0.63 -3.66
CA ARG A 47 -10.40 -0.16 -4.64
C ARG A 47 -11.84 -0.29 -4.16
N THR A 48 -12.11 -1.23 -3.25
CA THR A 48 -13.46 -1.60 -2.83
C THR A 48 -13.69 -1.39 -1.34
N ASP A 49 -12.67 -1.64 -0.52
CA ASP A 49 -12.79 -1.68 0.94
C ASP A 49 -12.99 -0.31 1.59
N PHE A 50 -12.85 0.76 0.82
CA PHE A 50 -13.13 2.13 1.26
C PHE A 50 -14.51 2.63 0.83
N ALA A 51 -15.32 1.83 0.14
CA ALA A 51 -16.57 2.28 -0.47
C ALA A 51 -17.61 2.79 0.54
N ASP A 52 -17.67 2.21 1.75
CA ASP A 52 -18.57 2.64 2.82
C ASP A 52 -18.00 3.78 3.70
N GLY A 53 -16.74 4.16 3.48
CA GLY A 53 -16.04 5.21 4.20
C GLY A 53 -15.52 4.84 5.59
N VAL A 54 -15.91 3.71 6.18
CA VAL A 54 -15.54 3.36 7.58
C VAL A 54 -14.04 3.16 7.73
N LYS A 55 -13.44 2.33 6.85
CA LYS A 55 -12.00 2.08 6.86
C LYS A 55 -11.20 3.33 6.45
N LEU A 56 -11.79 4.20 5.62
CA LEU A 56 -11.15 5.44 5.17
C LEU A 56 -11.00 6.44 6.32
N VAL A 57 -12.04 6.62 7.13
CA VAL A 57 -11.97 7.47 8.32
C VAL A 57 -10.90 6.95 9.29
N ALA A 58 -10.88 5.64 9.56
CA ALA A 58 -9.86 5.04 10.42
C ALA A 58 -8.43 5.30 9.93
N LEU A 59 -8.21 5.25 8.60
CA LEU A 59 -6.91 5.52 7.98
C LEU A 59 -6.53 7.00 8.15
N VAL A 60 -7.41 7.93 7.80
CA VAL A 60 -7.16 9.38 7.92
C VAL A 60 -6.83 9.77 9.36
N GLU A 61 -7.56 9.21 10.32
CA GLU A 61 -7.28 9.43 11.73
C GLU A 61 -5.94 8.86 12.20
N SER A 62 -5.46 7.77 11.59
CA SER A 62 -4.12 7.21 11.90
C SER A 62 -3.02 8.15 11.39
N LEU A 63 -3.20 8.70 10.19
CA LEU A 63 -2.24 9.61 9.55
C LEU A 63 -2.15 10.97 10.25
N THR A 64 -3.26 11.50 10.73
CA THR A 64 -3.35 12.84 11.33
C THR A 64 -2.95 12.90 12.81
N ARG A 65 -2.90 11.75 13.51
CA ARG A 65 -2.46 11.67 14.92
C ARG A 65 -0.95 11.72 15.12
N HIS A 66 -0.15 11.66 14.05
CA HIS A 66 1.30 11.87 14.10
C HIS A 66 1.65 13.37 14.04
N ARG A 67 1.28 14.13 15.09
CA ARG A 67 1.70 15.54 15.29
C ARG A 67 2.62 15.66 16.51
#